data_AF-A0A7W0UE60-F1
#
_entry.id   AF-A0A7W0UE60-F1
#
_cell.length_a   1.000
_cell.length_b   1.000
_cell.length_c   1.000
_cell.angle_alpha   90.00
_cell.angle_beta   90.00
_cell.angle_gamma   90.00
#
_symmetry.space_group_name_H-M   'P 1'
#
loop_
_entity.id
_entity.type
_entity.pdbx_description
1 polymer ?
#
loop_
_entity_poly.entity_id
_entity_poly.type
_entity_poly.pdbx_seq_one_letter_code
_entity_poly.pdbx_strand_id
1 'polypeptide(L)' 'MNEPVNLTEKLASFEEAFQPRIIGYYNDNKLQLAKSRGEFVLGDSAQAATPETEI' A
#
# COMPACT_ATOMS: atom_id res chain seq x y z
N MET A 1 -0.21 3.71 -24.70
CA MET A 1 0.77 4.37 -23.81
C MET A 1 1.22 3.35 -22.79
N ASN A 2 2.47 2.89 -22.90
CA ASN A 2 3.11 1.95 -21.97
C ASN A 2 4.39 2.61 -21.46
N GLU A 3 4.25 3.80 -20.90
CA GLU A 3 5.40 4.53 -20.37
C GLU A 3 5.89 3.84 -19.09
N PRO A 4 7.21 3.67 -18.92
CA PRO A 4 7.76 3.06 -17.72
C PRO A 4 7.29 3.80 -16.46
N VAL A 5 6.80 3.05 -15.47
CA VAL A 5 6.40 3.63 -14.18
C VAL A 5 7.66 3.86 -13.34
N ASN A 6 7.94 5.11 -12.99
CA ASN A 6 9.01 5.46 -12.05
C ASN A 6 8.57 5.18 -10.61
N LEU A 7 9.05 4.07 -10.02
CA LEU A 7 8.68 3.67 -8.67
C LEU A 7 9.21 4.64 -7.60
N THR A 8 10.37 5.25 -7.82
CA THR A 8 10.98 6.20 -6.88
C THR A 8 10.10 7.44 -6.73
N GLU A 9 9.64 8.01 -7.85
CA GLU A 9 8.74 9.16 -7.83
C GLU A 9 7.39 8.83 -7.17
N LYS A 10 6.84 7.65 -7.46
CA LYS A 10 5.57 7.21 -6.84
C LYS A 10 5.72 6.98 -5.35
N LEU A 11 6.81 6.37 -4.87
CA LEU A 11 7.06 6.22 -3.44
C LEU A 11 7.31 7.55 -2.74
N ALA A 12 7.93 8.52 -3.41
CA ALA A 12 8.13 9.85 -2.85
C ALA A 12 6.83 10.66 -2.75
N SER A 13 5.77 10.28 -3.47
CA SER A 13 4.51 11.02 -3.49
C SER A 13 3.60 10.73 -2.30
N PHE A 14 3.94 9.79 -1.41
CA PHE A 14 3.13 9.45 -0.24
C PHE A 14 4.02 8.97 0.91
N GLU A 15 3.65 9.26 2.16
CA GLU A 15 4.42 8.86 3.34
C GLU A 15 3.72 7.81 4.20
N GLU A 16 2.46 7.50 3.90
CA GLU A 16 1.67 6.56 4.70
C GLU A 16 2.16 5.12 4.53
N ALA A 17 2.42 4.45 5.66
CA ALA A 17 2.72 3.03 5.68
C ALA A 17 1.43 2.21 5.55
N PHE A 18 1.54 1.05 4.90
CA PHE A 18 0.47 0.08 4.67
C PHE A 18 -0.76 0.61 3.94
N GLN A 19 -0.61 1.68 3.14
CA GLN A 19 -1.65 2.21 2.28
C GLN A 19 -1.30 1.99 0.79
N PRO A 20 -1.80 0.89 0.18
CA PRO A 20 -1.51 0.59 -1.21
C PRO A 20 -2.19 1.56 -2.17
N ARG A 21 -1.40 2.20 -3.04
CA ARG A 21 -1.89 3.08 -4.11
C ARG A 21 -1.72 2.40 -5.46
N ILE A 22 -2.71 2.57 -6.34
CA ILE A 22 -2.65 2.01 -7.70
C ILE A 22 -1.68 2.87 -8.53
N ILE A 23 -0.60 2.27 -9.00
CA ILE A 23 0.44 2.92 -9.81
C ILE A 23 0.32 2.63 -11.30
N GLY A 24 -0.53 1.67 -11.66
CA GLY A 24 -0.75 1.28 -13.04
C GLY A 24 -1.66 0.07 -13.17
N TYR A 25 -1.89 -0.31 -14.41
CA TYR A 25 -2.69 -1.47 -14.76
C TYR A 25 -1.86 -2.35 -15.70
N TYR A 26 -1.87 -3.65 -15.45
CA TYR A 26 -1.25 -4.65 -16.31
C TYR A 26 -2.29 -5.69 -16.68
N ASN A 27 -2.74 -5.63 -17.94
CA ASN A 27 -3.94 -6.33 -18.40
C ASN A 27 -5.13 -5.95 -17.49
N ASP A 28 -5.79 -6.94 -16.88
CA ASP A 28 -6.90 -6.73 -15.93
C ASP A 28 -6.44 -6.57 -14.47
N ASN A 29 -5.12 -6.57 -14.22
CA ASN A 29 -4.56 -6.48 -12.88
C ASN A 29 -4.23 -5.02 -12.51
N LYS A 30 -4.47 -4.71 -11.23
CA LYS A 30 -4.07 -3.44 -10.63
C LYS A 30 -2.68 -3.60 -10.02
N LEU A 31 -1.72 -2.81 -10.47
CA LEU A 31 -0.41 -2.72 -9.82
C LEU A 31 -0.52 -1.73 -8.67
N GLN A 32 -0.27 -2.21 -7.45
CA GLN A 32 -0.33 -1.42 -6.24
C GLN A 32 1.05 -1.29 -5.59
N LEU A 33 1.33 -0.12 -5.03
CA LEU A 33 2.57 0.19 -4.33
C LEU A 33 2.25 0.79 -2.95
N ALA A 34 2.90 0.29 -1.91
CA ALA A 34 2.76 0.75 -0.53
C ALA A 34 4.13 0.83 0.12
N LYS A 35 4.28 1.77 1.07
CA LYS A 35 5.42 1.77 2.01
C LYS A 35 5.09 0.79 3.14
N SER A 36 6.07 0.05 3.63
CA SER A 36 5.93 -0.81 4.81
C SER A 36 6.75 -0.24 5.96
N ARG A 37 6.17 -0.17 7.16
CA ARG A 37 6.90 0.29 8.35
C ARG A 37 6.43 -0.48 9.59
N GLY A 38 7.35 -1.18 10.24
CA GLY A 38 7.04 -1.98 11.44
C GLY A 38 6.53 -3.38 11.10
N GLU A 39 5.88 -4.02 12.07
CA GLU A 39 5.35 -5.38 11.91
C GLU A 39 4.00 -5.35 11.18
N PHE A 40 3.89 -6.19 10.14
CA PHE A 40 2.64 -6.39 9.42
C PHE A 40 1.81 -7.46 10.15
N VAL A 41 0.69 -7.04 10.74
CA VAL A 41 -0.25 -7.98 11.37
C VAL A 41 -1.08 -8.64 10.27
N LEU A 42 -0.93 -9.96 10.13
CA LEU A 42 -1.72 -10.76 9.20
C LEU A 42 -3.13 -10.93 9.77
N GLY A 43 -4.06 -10.05 9.41
CA GLY A 43 -5.48 -10.22 9.67
C GLY A 43 -6.15 -10.89 8.47
N ASP A 44 -6.91 -11.96 8.69
CA ASP A 44 -7.78 -12.54 7.68
C ASP A 44 -8.86 -11.51 7.33
N SER A 45 -8.67 -10.80 6.22
CA SER A 45 -9.73 -10.10 5.49
C SER A 45 -10.70 -9.20 6.31
N ALA A 46 -10.28 -8.42 7.30
CA ALA A 46 -11.21 -7.44 7.91
C ALA A 46 -10.50 -6.27 8.60
N GLN A 47 -10.89 -5.06 8.18
CA GLN A 47 -10.85 -3.78 8.87
C GLN A 47 -9.76 -3.54 9.94
N ALA A 48 -8.93 -2.51 9.69
CA ALA A 48 -7.95 -1.91 10.60
C ALA A 48 -8.25 -2.14 12.10
N ALA A 49 -7.37 -2.92 12.74
CA ALA A 49 -7.32 -3.04 14.18
C ALA A 49 -6.91 -1.68 14.78
N THR A 50 -7.88 -0.93 15.30
CA THR A 50 -7.65 0.04 16.37
C THR A 50 -7.15 -0.73 17.59
N PRO A 51 -5.98 -0.40 18.15
CA PRO A 51 -5.61 -0.90 19.48
C PRO A 51 -6.48 -0.15 20.49
N GLU A 52 -7.60 -0.73 20.89
CA GLU A 52 -8.31 -0.25 22.08
C GLU A 52 -7.47 -0.66 23.30
N THR A 53 -6.91 0.37 23.92
CA THR A 53 -6.19 0.36 25.19
C THR A 53 -6.96 -0.41 26.26
N GLU A 54 -6.28 -1.40 26.85
CA GLU A 54 -6.64 -2.13 28.05
C GLU A 54 -6.84 -1.19 29.26
N ILE A 55 -8.07 -1.15 29.83
CA ILE A 55 -8.32 -0.94 31.27
C ILE A 55 -9.54 -1.74 31.74
#